data_AF-A0A7S3MES4-F1
#
_entry.id   AF-A0A7S3MES4-F1
#
_cell.length_a   1.000
_cell.length_b   1.000
_cell.length_c   1.000
_cell.angle_alpha   90.00
_cell.angle_beta   90.00
_cell.angle_gamma   90.00
#
_symmetry.space_group_name_H-M   'P 1'
#
loop_
_entity.id
_entity.type
_entity.pdbx_description
1 polymer ?
#
loop_
_entity_poly.entity_id
_entity_poly.type
_entity_poly.pdbx_seq_one_letter_code
_entity_poly.pdbx_strand_id
1 'polypeptide(L)'
;MEAYNISSEMVADIMATREPAPVPVLDEDGVPTSRMVTPRVSPRTADVKLPSRYVVGDLMMFEVLYAPQPAFQLRVRKWTMRNKSASATKLRKASYPSSVPSRVQMKVPQDVLMTDDMRVAVWNEELKDWTEDGISDYQYSEATRTVHFYITTVGVLALVKKRVQDLPFKKWTLAPVLSKPINALIAAKLNVSDPSALLDAGSSVVEAKAPTPTEELADHSIADDKSHTGSDTARSVASVIPAVESIVTVPTESYEQYARLTIATQAHEIVIDIVGSLCKLMKPVSPVFADMLNVPMNPGTLLRMLQRKGINLLPNAADLAVADRVTLKDPTLEDNVLLQVARGASAFEFTSSAWNQTLNESQSGILVRESNVYACFPQVNEFECVFVEMDVISKSYLNTPELGLAPGPAGLKYTLVSGYEYGRRKIFSLVPRPGEIPHLDLYRPLEKRATWDAQERMKGINQRFQKTVHTLLSLVKP
;
A
#
# COMPACT_ATOMS: atom_id res chain seq x y z
N MET A 1 -8.69 -12.82 33.68
CA MET A 1 -8.54 -13.88 32.66
C MET A 1 -8.49 -15.28 33.29
N GLU A 2 -7.87 -15.49 34.46
CA GLU A 2 -7.86 -16.80 35.16
C GLU A 2 -9.24 -17.30 35.64
N ALA A 3 -10.21 -16.41 35.87
CA ALA A 3 -11.55 -16.80 36.33
C ALA A 3 -12.46 -17.41 35.25
N TYR A 4 -12.02 -17.44 33.98
CA TYR A 4 -12.90 -17.67 32.83
C TYR A 4 -12.56 -18.90 31.98
N ASN A 5 -11.47 -19.64 32.27
CA ASN A 5 -11.01 -20.76 31.42
C ASN A 5 -10.84 -20.42 29.93
N ILE A 6 -10.83 -19.13 29.57
CA ILE A 6 -10.46 -18.64 28.26
C ILE A 6 -8.94 -18.68 28.24
N SER A 7 -8.37 -19.71 27.61
CA SER A 7 -6.92 -19.81 27.48
C SER A 7 -6.40 -18.61 26.69
N SER A 8 -5.18 -18.17 26.97
CA SER A 8 -4.48 -17.19 26.14
C SER A 8 -4.40 -17.65 24.68
N GLU A 9 -4.36 -18.97 24.48
CA GLU A 9 -4.43 -19.64 23.18
C GLU A 9 -5.78 -19.43 22.49
N MET A 10 -6.91 -19.52 23.20
CA MET A 10 -8.23 -19.24 22.64
C MET A 10 -8.36 -17.77 22.21
N VAL A 11 -7.86 -16.82 23.02
CA VAL A 11 -7.83 -15.40 22.63
C VAL A 11 -6.88 -15.20 21.44
N ALA A 12 -5.75 -15.90 21.40
CA ALA A 12 -4.82 -15.85 20.28
C ALA A 12 -5.43 -16.43 18.99
N ASP A 13 -6.21 -17.50 19.07
CA ASP A 13 -6.94 -18.11 17.97
C ASP A 13 -8.07 -17.18 17.48
N ILE A 14 -8.83 -16.56 18.39
CA ILE A 14 -9.85 -15.55 18.07
C ILE A 14 -9.22 -14.30 17.44
N MET A 15 -8.04 -13.91 17.92
CA MET A 15 -7.28 -12.76 17.45
C MET A 15 -6.25 -13.12 16.38
N ALA A 16 -6.28 -14.34 15.81
CA ALA A 16 -5.25 -14.90 14.94
C ALA A 16 -5.07 -14.09 13.65
N THR A 17 -4.33 -13.02 13.85
CA THR A 17 -3.71 -12.06 12.95
C THR A 17 -2.39 -11.60 13.59
N ARG A 18 -2.02 -12.12 14.78
CA ARG A 18 -0.75 -11.84 15.45
C ARG A 18 0.22 -12.97 15.17
N GLU A 19 1.24 -12.71 14.35
CA GLU A 19 2.49 -13.46 14.49
C GLU A 19 3.08 -13.15 15.87
N PRO A 20 3.54 -14.15 16.64
CA PRO A 20 4.20 -13.89 17.91
C PRO A 20 5.54 -13.21 17.67
N ALA A 21 5.82 -12.15 18.44
CA ALA A 21 7.13 -11.52 18.46
C ALA A 21 8.20 -12.53 18.92
N PRO A 22 9.42 -12.49 18.38
CA PRO A 22 10.49 -13.40 18.77
C PRO A 22 10.83 -13.17 20.25
N VAL A 23 10.63 -14.20 21.08
CA VAL A 23 11.04 -14.20 22.47
C VAL A 23 12.54 -14.55 22.51
N PRO A 24 13.39 -13.74 23.17
CA PRO A 24 14.79 -14.10 23.35
C PRO A 24 14.88 -15.28 24.33
N VAL A 25 15.53 -16.37 23.89
CA VAL A 25 15.87 -17.49 24.77
C VAL A 25 17.07 -17.06 25.62
N LEU A 26 16.92 -17.11 26.93
CA LEU A 26 17.99 -16.92 27.91
C LEU A 26 18.44 -18.30 28.42
N ASP A 27 19.74 -18.54 28.47
CA ASP A 27 20.31 -19.68 29.19
C ASP A 27 20.23 -19.46 30.72
N GLU A 28 20.39 -20.52 31.53
CA GLU A 28 20.18 -20.51 33.00
C GLU A 28 21.06 -19.52 33.79
N ASP A 29 22.04 -18.86 33.14
CA ASP A 29 22.93 -17.86 33.76
C ASP A 29 22.76 -16.42 33.21
N GLY A 30 21.74 -16.14 32.38
CA GLY A 30 21.35 -14.77 32.04
C GLY A 30 22.31 -13.95 31.14
N VAL A 31 23.04 -14.59 30.21
CA VAL A 31 23.91 -13.89 29.23
C VAL A 31 23.57 -14.31 27.78
N PRO A 32 23.44 -13.38 26.80
CA PRO A 32 23.15 -13.73 25.41
C PRO A 32 24.39 -14.25 24.67
N THR A 33 24.32 -15.46 24.11
CA THR A 33 25.44 -16.12 23.42
C THR A 33 25.46 -15.85 21.90
N SER A 34 26.65 -15.50 21.39
CA SER A 34 26.95 -15.37 19.95
C SER A 34 27.43 -16.71 19.40
N ARG A 35 26.52 -17.52 18.85
CA ARG A 35 26.85 -18.68 18.00
C ARG A 35 25.72 -18.92 17.01
N MET A 36 26.02 -18.73 15.72
CA MET A 36 25.15 -19.13 14.61
C MET A 36 25.04 -20.65 14.58
N VAL A 37 23.91 -21.16 15.07
CA VAL A 37 23.43 -22.51 14.77
C VAL A 37 22.26 -22.33 13.81
N THR A 38 22.37 -22.98 12.65
CA THR A 38 21.30 -23.03 11.64
C THR A 38 20.02 -23.55 12.30
N PRO A 39 18.87 -22.88 12.15
CA PRO A 39 17.65 -23.36 12.77
C PRO A 39 17.29 -24.69 12.12
N ARG A 40 17.35 -25.77 12.91
CA ARG A 40 16.61 -26.99 12.59
C ARG A 40 15.17 -26.55 12.37
N VAL A 41 14.68 -26.74 11.14
CA VAL A 41 13.28 -26.58 10.77
C VAL A 41 12.47 -27.49 11.69
N SER A 42 11.89 -26.90 12.72
CA SER A 42 10.89 -27.57 13.55
C SER A 42 9.69 -27.87 12.66
N PRO A 43 9.27 -29.14 12.49
CA PRO A 43 8.05 -29.46 11.74
C PRO A 43 6.86 -29.20 12.66
N ARG A 44 6.51 -27.93 12.89
CA ARG A 44 5.27 -27.54 13.58
C ARG A 44 4.77 -26.21 13.05
N THR A 45 4.16 -26.26 11.87
CA THR A 45 2.99 -25.44 11.59
C THR A 45 1.97 -26.44 11.06
N ALA A 46 1.21 -27.05 11.97
CA ALA A 46 -0.05 -27.66 11.56
C ALA A 46 -0.82 -26.57 10.82
N ASP A 47 -1.42 -26.88 9.67
CA ASP A 47 -2.21 -25.95 8.88
C ASP A 47 -3.29 -25.30 9.75
N VAL A 48 -2.97 -24.16 10.37
CA VAL A 48 -3.93 -23.39 11.16
C VAL A 48 -4.85 -22.75 10.14
N LYS A 49 -6.04 -23.33 9.99
CA LYS A 49 -7.11 -22.76 9.18
C LYS A 49 -7.38 -21.34 9.68
N LEU A 50 -7.05 -20.36 8.83
CA LEU A 50 -7.36 -18.96 9.11
C LEU A 50 -8.87 -18.73 9.02
N PRO A 51 -9.43 -17.90 9.91
CA PRO A 51 -10.84 -17.55 9.86
C PRO A 51 -11.15 -16.78 8.57
N SER A 52 -12.32 -17.04 7.98
CA SER A 52 -12.75 -16.43 6.71
C SER A 52 -13.07 -14.93 6.84
N ARG A 53 -13.36 -14.49 8.07
CA ARG A 53 -13.66 -13.11 8.44
C ARG A 53 -12.64 -12.61 9.47
N TYR A 54 -12.40 -11.31 9.48
CA TYR A 54 -11.58 -10.65 10.49
C TYR A 54 -12.42 -9.74 11.37
N VAL A 55 -11.95 -9.52 12.59
CA VAL A 55 -12.60 -8.67 13.59
C VAL A 55 -12.33 -7.20 13.31
N VAL A 56 -13.38 -6.40 13.39
CA VAL A 56 -13.35 -4.94 13.30
C VAL A 56 -13.77 -4.35 14.65
N GLY A 57 -12.98 -3.43 15.19
CA GLY A 57 -13.21 -2.90 16.53
C GLY A 57 -12.80 -3.86 17.65
N ASP A 58 -13.75 -4.18 18.53
CA ASP A 58 -13.53 -4.90 19.79
C ASP A 58 -14.35 -6.20 19.89
N LEU A 59 -13.93 -7.07 20.81
CA LEU A 59 -14.65 -8.29 21.18
C LEU A 59 -15.63 -8.01 22.32
N MET A 60 -16.82 -8.61 22.21
CA MET A 60 -17.87 -8.55 23.22
C MET A 60 -18.14 -9.96 23.73
N MET A 61 -18.33 -10.10 25.04
CA MET A 61 -18.70 -11.38 25.64
C MET A 61 -20.17 -11.32 26.06
N PHE A 62 -20.98 -12.23 25.53
CA PHE A 62 -22.40 -12.32 25.85
C PHE A 62 -22.67 -13.61 26.64
N GLU A 63 -23.00 -13.45 27.92
CA GLU A 63 -23.36 -14.55 28.83
C GLU A 63 -24.76 -14.33 29.40
N VAL A 64 -25.56 -15.39 29.45
CA VAL A 64 -26.84 -15.40 30.16
C VAL A 64 -26.65 -16.04 31.53
N LEU A 65 -27.00 -15.31 32.59
CA LEU A 65 -26.87 -15.75 33.97
C LEU A 65 -28.25 -16.01 34.56
N TYR A 66 -28.44 -17.20 35.11
CA TYR A 66 -29.62 -17.53 35.91
C TYR A 66 -29.38 -17.14 37.37
N ALA A 67 -30.28 -16.32 37.89
CA ALA A 67 -30.29 -16.00 39.30
C ALA A 67 -30.46 -17.29 40.13
N PRO A 68 -29.81 -17.37 41.31
CA PRO A 68 -30.05 -18.46 42.24
C PRO A 68 -31.54 -18.51 42.63
N GLN A 69 -32.05 -19.71 42.94
CA GLN A 69 -33.47 -19.90 43.20
C GLN A 69 -33.97 -18.94 44.30
N PRO A 70 -35.07 -18.19 44.06
CA PRO A 70 -35.59 -17.28 45.06
C PRO A 70 -36.06 -18.05 46.31
N ALA A 71 -36.06 -17.36 47.45
CA ALA A 71 -36.55 -17.94 48.70
C ALA A 71 -37.99 -18.44 48.55
N PHE A 72 -38.27 -19.67 48.95
CA PHE A 72 -39.63 -20.17 49.01
C PHE A 72 -40.40 -19.40 50.10
N GLN A 73 -41.39 -18.62 49.70
CA GLN A 73 -42.33 -17.97 50.62
C GLN A 73 -43.44 -18.96 50.95
N LEU A 74 -43.43 -19.49 52.17
CA LEU A 74 -44.54 -20.29 52.66
C LEU A 74 -45.67 -19.32 53.04
N ARG A 75 -46.84 -19.46 52.39
CA ARG A 75 -48.02 -18.62 52.65
C ARG A 75 -48.48 -18.67 54.12
N VAL A 76 -48.12 -19.74 54.83
CA VAL A 76 -48.42 -19.90 56.25
C VAL A 76 -47.39 -19.13 57.09
N ARG A 77 -47.86 -18.11 57.82
CA ARG A 77 -47.10 -17.35 58.83
C ARG A 77 -45.88 -16.54 58.34
N LYS A 78 -45.82 -16.14 57.07
CA LYS A 78 -44.72 -15.29 56.50
C LYS A 78 -43.30 -15.89 56.64
N TRP A 79 -43.17 -17.22 56.74
CA TRP A 79 -41.85 -17.84 56.81
C TRP A 79 -41.18 -17.84 55.42
N THR A 80 -39.89 -17.51 55.38
CA THR A 80 -39.06 -17.59 54.17
C THR A 80 -38.05 -18.71 54.34
N MET A 81 -38.10 -19.69 53.44
CA MET A 81 -37.14 -20.79 53.40
C MET A 81 -36.15 -20.55 52.27
N ARG A 82 -34.85 -20.55 52.58
CA ARG A 82 -33.76 -20.39 51.59
C ARG A 82 -32.87 -21.61 51.61
N ASN A 83 -32.59 -22.17 50.43
CA ASN A 83 -31.56 -23.19 50.29
C ASN A 83 -30.19 -22.52 50.43
N LYS A 84 -29.44 -22.86 51.49
CA LYS A 84 -28.11 -22.30 51.79
C LYS A 84 -26.95 -23.12 51.22
N SER A 85 -27.21 -24.16 50.42
CA SER A 85 -26.13 -24.96 49.83
C SER A 85 -25.25 -24.10 48.93
N ALA A 86 -23.94 -24.39 48.89
CA ALA A 86 -23.00 -23.63 48.06
C ALA A 86 -23.39 -23.66 46.56
N SER A 87 -24.01 -24.75 46.08
CA SER A 87 -24.51 -24.87 44.71
C SER A 87 -25.80 -24.08 44.45
N ALA A 88 -26.62 -23.85 45.48
CA ALA A 88 -27.88 -23.11 45.36
C ALA A 88 -27.68 -21.58 45.35
N THR A 89 -26.59 -21.10 45.95
CA THR A 89 -26.23 -19.66 45.98
C THR A 89 -25.38 -19.24 44.78
N LYS A 90 -24.80 -20.20 44.05
CA LYS A 90 -23.92 -19.92 42.91
C LYS A 90 -24.73 -19.51 41.68
N LEU A 91 -24.33 -18.41 41.02
CA LEU A 91 -24.84 -18.01 39.71
C LEU A 91 -24.65 -19.15 38.71
N ARG A 92 -25.72 -19.57 38.05
CA ARG A 92 -25.66 -20.61 37.01
C ARG A 92 -25.56 -19.92 35.66
N LYS A 93 -24.52 -20.23 34.89
CA LYS A 93 -24.41 -19.79 33.50
C LYS A 93 -25.31 -20.65 32.62
N ALA A 94 -25.95 -20.06 31.62
CA ALA A 94 -26.63 -20.83 30.59
C ALA A 94 -25.62 -21.66 29.79
N SER A 95 -25.91 -22.94 29.58
CA SER A 95 -25.18 -23.77 28.63
C SER A 95 -25.53 -23.36 27.20
N TYR A 96 -24.58 -23.49 26.28
CA TYR A 96 -24.85 -23.38 24.86
C TYR A 96 -25.68 -24.59 24.36
N PRO A 97 -26.66 -24.39 23.44
CA PRO A 97 -27.27 -23.13 23.02
C PRO A 97 -28.27 -22.59 24.06
N SER A 98 -28.44 -21.27 24.12
CA SER A 98 -29.40 -20.64 25.04
C SER A 98 -30.83 -20.88 24.57
N SER A 99 -31.72 -21.24 25.50
CA SER A 99 -33.16 -21.37 25.24
C SER A 99 -33.89 -20.03 25.18
N VAL A 100 -33.20 -18.90 25.45
CA VAL A 100 -33.79 -17.57 25.54
C VAL A 100 -33.31 -16.69 24.37
N PRO A 101 -34.17 -16.38 23.38
CA PRO A 101 -33.88 -15.38 22.38
C PRO A 101 -33.77 -14.01 23.04
N SER A 102 -32.64 -13.33 22.85
CA SER A 102 -32.35 -12.03 23.43
C SER A 102 -32.23 -10.98 22.35
N ARG A 103 -32.92 -9.85 22.51
CA ARG A 103 -32.74 -8.68 21.63
C ARG A 103 -31.54 -7.88 22.12
N VAL A 104 -30.55 -7.70 21.25
CA VAL A 104 -29.34 -6.93 21.55
C VAL A 104 -29.32 -5.65 20.74
N GLN A 105 -28.98 -4.56 21.41
CA GLN A 105 -28.69 -3.27 20.79
C GLN A 105 -27.27 -2.88 21.19
N MET A 106 -26.41 -2.63 20.20
CA MET A 106 -25.05 -2.17 20.42
C MET A 106 -24.78 -0.87 19.66
N LYS A 107 -23.99 0.01 20.26
CA LYS A 107 -23.52 1.23 19.61
C LYS A 107 -22.16 0.95 18.97
N VAL A 108 -22.03 1.25 17.68
CA VAL A 108 -20.78 1.07 16.94
C VAL A 108 -19.81 2.20 17.31
N PRO A 109 -18.54 1.89 17.63
CA PRO A 109 -17.53 2.90 17.89
C PRO A 109 -17.37 3.92 16.75
N GLN A 110 -16.99 5.16 17.10
CA GLN A 110 -16.87 6.26 16.11
C GLN A 110 -15.69 6.07 15.15
N ASP A 111 -14.68 5.35 15.60
CA ASP A 111 -13.43 5.00 14.91
C ASP A 111 -13.56 3.77 14.00
N VAL A 112 -14.73 3.13 13.94
CA VAL A 112 -15.02 2.05 12.98
C VAL A 112 -15.81 2.59 11.79
N LEU A 113 -15.32 2.30 10.58
CA LEU A 113 -15.99 2.61 9.32
C LEU A 113 -17.05 1.55 9.03
N MET A 114 -18.33 1.90 9.18
CA MET A 114 -19.41 0.97 8.87
C MET A 114 -19.57 0.80 7.35
N THR A 115 -19.73 -0.44 6.90
CA THR A 115 -19.94 -0.82 5.50
C THR A 115 -21.02 -1.90 5.42
N ASP A 116 -21.70 -2.02 4.27
CA ASP A 116 -22.86 -2.90 4.09
C ASP A 116 -22.54 -4.39 4.24
N ASP A 117 -21.28 -4.78 4.15
CA ASP A 117 -20.79 -6.15 4.29
C ASP A 117 -20.39 -6.53 5.72
N MET A 118 -20.36 -5.56 6.65
CA MET A 118 -20.09 -5.83 8.06
C MET A 118 -21.26 -6.54 8.72
N ARG A 119 -20.97 -7.59 9.48
CA ARG A 119 -21.98 -8.38 10.21
C ARG A 119 -21.53 -8.57 11.65
N VAL A 120 -22.48 -8.82 12.54
CA VAL A 120 -22.16 -9.34 13.88
C VAL A 120 -22.09 -10.85 13.77
N ALA A 121 -21.03 -11.44 14.31
CA ALA A 121 -20.84 -12.89 14.30
C ALA A 121 -20.41 -13.39 15.68
N VAL A 122 -20.70 -14.66 15.94
CA VAL A 122 -20.28 -15.42 17.11
C VAL A 122 -19.07 -16.28 16.73
N TRP A 123 -18.06 -16.31 17.60
CA TRP A 123 -16.93 -17.23 17.43
C TRP A 123 -17.38 -18.67 17.64
N ASN A 124 -17.11 -19.53 16.65
CA ASN A 124 -17.32 -20.97 16.75
C ASN A 124 -15.96 -21.67 16.95
N GLU A 125 -15.77 -22.26 18.12
CA GLU A 125 -14.52 -22.93 18.51
C GLU A 125 -14.24 -24.22 17.73
N GLU A 126 -15.28 -24.96 17.33
CA GLU A 126 -15.13 -26.20 16.56
C GLU A 126 -14.67 -25.91 15.12
N LEU A 127 -15.21 -24.85 14.51
CA LEU A 127 -14.88 -24.46 13.14
C LEU A 127 -13.65 -23.55 13.05
N LYS A 128 -13.20 -23.01 14.19
CA LYS A 128 -12.22 -21.91 14.31
C LYS A 128 -12.53 -20.75 13.36
N ASP A 129 -13.81 -20.39 13.26
CA ASP A 129 -14.28 -19.35 12.35
C ASP A 129 -15.46 -18.56 12.95
N TRP A 130 -15.71 -17.39 12.38
CA TRP A 130 -16.82 -16.51 12.73
C TRP A 130 -18.10 -16.96 12.02
N THR A 131 -19.15 -17.21 12.79
CA THR A 131 -20.44 -17.70 12.31
C THR A 131 -21.57 -16.74 12.66
N GLU A 132 -22.61 -16.69 11.83
CA GLU A 132 -23.83 -15.91 12.10
C GLU A 132 -24.91 -16.78 12.76
N ASP A 133 -24.51 -17.94 13.29
CA ASP A 133 -25.41 -18.96 13.83
C ASP A 133 -26.12 -18.46 15.08
N GLY A 134 -27.45 -18.48 15.01
CA GLY A 134 -28.31 -17.97 16.08
C GLY A 134 -28.46 -16.45 16.10
N ILE A 135 -27.99 -15.73 15.08
CA ILE A 135 -28.24 -14.29 14.89
C ILE A 135 -29.34 -14.10 13.83
N SER A 136 -30.32 -13.25 14.12
CA SER A 136 -31.44 -12.93 13.22
C SER A 136 -31.83 -11.45 13.28
N ASP A 137 -32.54 -10.98 12.25
CA ASP A 137 -33.01 -9.59 12.07
C ASP A 137 -31.94 -8.52 12.31
N TYR A 138 -30.78 -8.68 11.66
CA TYR A 138 -29.72 -7.67 11.68
C TYR A 138 -30.20 -6.37 11.02
N GLN A 139 -30.18 -5.27 11.77
CA GLN A 139 -30.51 -3.93 11.29
C GLN A 139 -29.50 -2.92 11.80
N TYR A 140 -28.97 -2.10 10.90
CA TYR A 140 -28.08 -0.99 11.23
C TYR A 140 -28.80 0.34 10.99
N SER A 141 -28.77 1.22 11.99
CA SER A 141 -29.23 2.60 11.89
C SER A 141 -28.03 3.53 11.88
N GLU A 142 -27.77 4.16 10.73
CA GLU A 142 -26.66 5.10 10.55
C GLU A 142 -26.84 6.36 11.42
N ALA A 143 -28.07 6.87 11.51
CA ALA A 143 -28.39 8.08 12.28
C ALA A 143 -28.01 7.98 13.77
N THR A 144 -28.18 6.80 14.36
CA THR A 144 -27.86 6.52 15.77
C THR A 144 -26.53 5.78 15.94
N ARG A 145 -25.90 5.33 14.85
CA ARG A 145 -24.79 4.36 14.81
C ARG A 145 -25.03 3.16 15.72
N THR A 146 -26.26 2.61 15.68
CA THR A 146 -26.64 1.43 16.48
C THR A 146 -27.00 0.25 15.61
N VAL A 147 -26.51 -0.92 15.99
CA VAL A 147 -26.85 -2.20 15.41
C VAL A 147 -27.85 -2.89 16.34
N HIS A 148 -28.91 -3.45 15.74
CA HIS A 148 -29.95 -4.22 16.40
C HIS A 148 -30.01 -5.61 15.79
N PHE A 149 -30.10 -6.65 16.63
CA PHE A 149 -30.30 -8.04 16.20
C PHE A 149 -30.88 -8.87 17.34
N TYR A 150 -31.41 -10.04 17.00
CA TYR A 150 -31.78 -11.07 17.96
C TYR A 150 -30.70 -12.15 17.98
N ILE A 151 -30.39 -12.63 19.19
CA ILE A 151 -29.42 -13.70 19.38
C ILE A 151 -30.01 -14.83 20.24
N THR A 152 -29.83 -16.07 19.81
CA THR A 152 -30.21 -17.30 20.56
C THR A 152 -29.00 -18.04 21.12
N THR A 153 -27.79 -17.62 20.75
CA THR A 153 -26.53 -18.21 21.18
C THR A 153 -25.84 -17.34 22.23
N VAL A 154 -24.96 -17.96 23.03
CA VAL A 154 -24.10 -17.28 24.01
C VAL A 154 -22.66 -17.53 23.63
N GLY A 155 -21.79 -16.55 23.85
CA GLY A 155 -20.39 -16.64 23.45
C GLY A 155 -19.73 -15.30 23.18
N VAL A 156 -18.61 -15.36 22.45
CA VAL A 156 -17.86 -14.17 22.04
C VAL A 156 -18.44 -13.65 20.73
N LEU A 157 -18.86 -12.38 20.76
CA LEU A 157 -19.42 -11.63 19.64
C LEU A 157 -18.41 -10.60 19.16
N ALA A 158 -18.40 -10.36 17.86
CA ALA A 158 -17.63 -9.28 17.27
C ALA A 158 -18.33 -8.71 16.04
N LEU A 159 -18.01 -7.46 15.70
CA LEU A 159 -18.25 -6.97 14.35
C LEU A 159 -17.17 -7.57 13.45
N VAL A 160 -17.59 -8.22 12.38
CA VAL A 160 -16.70 -8.95 11.48
C VAL A 160 -16.91 -8.50 10.05
N LYS A 161 -15.82 -8.57 9.27
CA LYS A 161 -15.80 -8.25 7.85
C LYS A 161 -15.08 -9.38 7.08
N LYS A 162 -15.50 -9.65 5.84
CA LYS A 162 -14.82 -10.65 4.99
C LYS A 162 -13.41 -10.17 4.66
N ARG A 163 -12.42 -11.08 4.76
CA ARG A 163 -11.01 -10.72 4.54
C ARG A 163 -10.71 -10.27 3.11
N VAL A 164 -11.40 -10.88 2.14
CA VAL A 164 -11.23 -10.63 0.70
C VAL A 164 -12.07 -9.46 0.17
N GLN A 165 -12.84 -8.75 1.01
CA GLN A 165 -13.78 -7.74 0.52
C GLN A 165 -13.10 -6.56 -0.20
N ASP A 166 -11.96 -6.10 0.36
CA ASP A 166 -11.23 -4.95 -0.19
C ASP A 166 -10.30 -5.34 -1.36
N LEU A 167 -10.28 -6.64 -1.72
CA LEU A 167 -9.54 -7.23 -2.84
C LEU A 167 -10.50 -7.61 -3.98
N PRO A 168 -10.04 -7.70 -5.24
CA PRO A 168 -8.78 -7.18 -5.77
C PRO A 168 -8.75 -5.64 -5.77
N PHE A 169 -7.53 -5.08 -5.82
CA PHE A 169 -7.34 -3.66 -6.06
C PHE A 169 -7.66 -3.32 -7.52
N LYS A 170 -8.35 -2.19 -7.74
CA LYS A 170 -8.66 -1.68 -9.08
C LYS A 170 -7.41 -1.16 -9.78
N LYS A 171 -6.56 -0.44 -9.03
CA LYS A 171 -5.32 0.16 -9.49
C LYS A 171 -4.45 0.52 -8.30
N TRP A 172 -3.14 0.47 -8.46
CA TRP A 172 -2.20 1.10 -7.55
C TRP A 172 -1.19 1.95 -8.30
N THR A 173 -0.67 2.98 -7.63
CA THR A 173 0.41 3.83 -8.15
C THR A 173 1.39 4.16 -7.04
N LEU A 174 2.68 4.04 -7.31
CA LEU A 174 3.76 4.52 -6.44
C LEU A 174 4.52 5.61 -7.19
N ALA A 175 4.60 6.81 -6.63
CA ALA A 175 5.30 7.93 -7.25
C ALA A 175 6.16 8.67 -6.22
N PRO A 176 7.36 9.16 -6.56
CA PRO A 176 8.07 10.09 -5.69
C PRO A 176 7.23 11.36 -5.54
N VAL A 177 7.38 12.03 -4.40
CA VAL A 177 6.72 13.30 -4.10
C VAL A 177 7.76 14.25 -3.52
N LEU A 178 7.53 15.56 -3.59
CA LEU A 178 8.38 16.52 -2.90
C LEU A 178 7.84 16.81 -1.51
N SER A 179 8.75 16.93 -0.54
CA SER A 179 8.42 17.29 0.85
C SER A 179 7.62 18.59 0.98
N LYS A 180 7.81 19.50 0.02
CA LYS A 180 7.03 20.72 -0.17
C LYS A 180 6.78 20.88 -1.68
N PRO A 181 5.60 21.33 -2.12
CA PRO A 181 5.40 21.65 -3.53
C PRO A 181 6.45 22.66 -3.97
N ILE A 182 7.07 22.46 -5.14
CA ILE A 182 8.12 23.36 -5.68
C ILE A 182 7.65 24.81 -5.61
N ASN A 183 6.37 25.08 -5.88
CA ASN A 183 5.77 26.41 -5.82
C ASN A 183 5.91 27.08 -4.44
N ALA A 184 5.84 26.32 -3.34
CA ALA A 184 6.04 26.85 -1.99
C ALA A 184 7.53 27.10 -1.68
N LEU A 185 8.43 26.29 -2.24
CA LEU A 185 9.89 26.52 -2.14
C LEU A 185 10.33 27.71 -3.00
N ILE A 186 9.79 27.84 -4.21
CA ILE A 186 10.01 28.98 -5.11
C ILE A 186 9.43 30.26 -4.49
N ALA A 187 8.20 30.24 -3.99
CA ALA A 187 7.59 31.40 -3.33
C ALA A 187 8.36 31.82 -2.06
N ALA A 188 8.82 30.85 -1.25
CA ALA A 188 9.66 31.12 -0.08
C ALA A 188 11.05 31.66 -0.44
N LYS A 189 11.62 31.26 -1.58
CA LYS A 189 12.94 31.72 -2.04
C LYS A 189 12.87 33.04 -2.81
N LEU A 190 11.72 33.37 -3.39
CA LEU A 190 11.45 34.61 -4.14
C LEU A 190 10.73 35.68 -3.29
N ASN A 191 10.35 35.41 -2.03
CA ASN A 191 9.57 36.32 -1.19
C ASN A 191 8.27 36.83 -1.85
N VAL A 192 7.64 36.01 -2.69
CA VAL A 192 6.40 36.39 -3.40
C VAL A 192 5.20 35.88 -2.59
N SER A 193 4.35 36.81 -2.16
CA SER A 193 3.25 36.55 -1.22
C SER A 193 2.03 35.84 -1.82
N ASP A 194 1.98 35.62 -3.14
CA ASP A 194 0.83 34.98 -3.80
C ASP A 194 1.27 34.09 -5.00
N PRO A 195 1.23 32.74 -4.86
CA PRO A 195 1.63 31.82 -5.93
C PRO A 195 0.60 31.69 -7.07
N SER A 196 -0.58 32.34 -6.96
CA SER A 196 -1.66 32.25 -7.94
C SER A 196 -1.39 33.04 -9.22
N ALA A 197 -0.56 34.09 -9.15
CA ALA A 197 -0.29 34.99 -10.29
C ALA A 197 0.65 34.40 -11.37
N LEU A 198 1.35 33.30 -11.08
CA LEU A 198 2.25 32.65 -12.05
C LEU A 198 1.52 31.73 -13.06
N LEU A 199 0.24 31.42 -12.82
CA LEU A 199 -0.57 30.61 -13.73
C LEU A 199 -1.29 31.45 -14.80
N ASP A 200 -1.50 32.75 -14.58
CA ASP A 200 -2.26 33.62 -15.51
C ASP A 200 -1.42 34.25 -16.63
N ALA A 201 -0.09 34.15 -16.58
CA ALA A 201 0.77 34.67 -17.66
C ALA A 201 0.83 33.73 -18.90
N GLY A 202 0.20 32.55 -18.84
CA GLY A 202 0.19 31.55 -19.90
C GLY A 202 -1.08 31.50 -20.76
N SER A 203 -2.03 32.40 -20.57
CA SER A 203 -3.27 32.46 -21.36
C SER A 203 -3.59 33.87 -21.84
N SER A 204 -2.79 34.36 -22.79
CA SER A 204 -3.29 35.27 -23.81
C SER A 204 -2.94 34.71 -25.19
N VAL A 205 -3.98 34.22 -25.86
CA VAL A 205 -3.96 33.86 -27.27
C VAL A 205 -3.70 35.15 -28.05
N VAL A 206 -2.53 35.26 -28.69
CA VAL A 206 -2.33 36.22 -29.78
C VAL A 206 -2.47 35.42 -31.07
N GLU A 207 -3.62 35.59 -31.72
CA GLU A 207 -3.90 35.13 -33.09
C GLU A 207 -2.82 35.67 -34.04
N ALA A 208 -2.00 34.78 -34.58
CA ALA A 208 -1.12 35.09 -35.70
C ALA A 208 -1.95 35.11 -36.99
N LYS A 209 -2.33 36.31 -37.44
CA LYS A 209 -2.93 36.53 -38.77
C LYS A 209 -1.83 36.52 -39.83
N ALA A 210 -1.92 35.60 -40.79
CA ALA A 210 -1.03 35.47 -41.93
C ALA A 210 -1.07 36.70 -42.86
N PRO A 211 0.06 37.11 -43.47
CA PRO A 211 0.04 38.07 -44.58
C PRO A 211 0.04 37.36 -45.94
N THR A 212 -0.94 37.71 -46.78
CA THR A 212 -1.01 37.40 -48.22
C THR A 212 -0.07 38.32 -49.04
N PRO A 213 0.29 37.93 -50.28
CA PRO A 213 1.33 38.58 -51.09
C PRO A 213 0.76 39.64 -52.04
N THR A 214 1.57 40.61 -52.45
CA THR A 214 1.33 41.38 -53.68
C THR A 214 2.66 41.85 -54.28
N GLU A 215 2.77 41.63 -55.59
CA GLU A 215 3.86 41.96 -56.51
C GLU A 215 4.04 43.48 -56.69
N GLU A 216 5.25 43.94 -57.01
CA GLU A 216 5.54 44.56 -58.32
C GLU A 216 7.05 44.82 -58.52
N LEU A 217 7.46 44.72 -59.79
CA LEU A 217 8.83 44.72 -60.33
C LEU A 217 9.42 46.13 -60.51
N ALA A 218 10.77 46.25 -60.49
CA ALA A 218 11.60 46.52 -61.68
C ALA A 218 12.99 47.14 -61.35
N ASP A 219 14.02 46.54 -61.97
CA ASP A 219 15.24 47.11 -62.57
C ASP A 219 16.14 48.13 -61.84
N HIS A 220 17.40 47.78 -61.59
CA HIS A 220 18.53 48.04 -62.50
C HIS A 220 19.90 47.61 -61.92
N SER A 221 20.79 47.27 -62.84
CA SER A 221 22.16 46.76 -62.78
C SER A 221 23.26 47.74 -62.32
N ILE A 222 24.51 47.21 -62.20
CA ILE A 222 25.89 47.81 -62.23
C ILE A 222 26.61 47.62 -60.87
N ALA A 223 27.57 46.68 -60.70
CA ALA A 223 28.96 46.54 -61.17
C ALA A 223 30.02 47.33 -60.34
N ASP A 224 31.11 46.60 -59.99
CA ASP A 224 32.45 47.05 -59.52
C ASP A 224 32.53 47.75 -58.14
N ASP A 225 33.60 47.75 -57.32
CA ASP A 225 35.02 47.44 -57.47
C ASP A 225 35.68 47.22 -56.06
N LYS A 226 36.96 46.85 -56.11
CA LYS A 226 37.97 46.45 -55.12
C LYS A 226 38.29 47.32 -53.87
N SER A 227 38.96 46.62 -52.93
CA SER A 227 40.23 46.93 -52.22
C SER A 227 40.27 47.64 -50.86
N HIS A 228 41.11 47.06 -49.98
CA HIS A 228 42.08 47.66 -49.03
C HIS A 228 41.56 48.66 -47.96
N THR A 229 41.95 48.71 -46.69
CA THR A 229 43.15 48.34 -45.92
C THR A 229 42.87 48.68 -44.44
N GLY A 230 43.52 47.98 -43.51
CA GLY A 230 44.24 48.65 -42.40
C GLY A 230 43.52 49.01 -41.08
N SER A 231 44.06 48.40 -40.02
CA SER A 231 44.37 48.94 -38.68
C SER A 231 43.26 49.24 -37.66
N ASP A 232 43.31 48.45 -36.57
CA ASP A 232 43.46 48.87 -35.18
C ASP A 232 42.71 50.11 -34.67
N THR A 233 41.79 49.87 -33.73
CA THR A 233 41.95 50.41 -32.36
C THR A 233 41.01 49.71 -31.40
N ALA A 234 41.62 48.96 -30.48
CA ALA A 234 40.99 48.47 -29.28
C ALA A 234 40.56 49.65 -28.39
N ARG A 235 39.28 49.70 -28.01
CA ARG A 235 38.84 50.37 -26.77
C ARG A 235 37.75 49.56 -26.10
N SER A 236 38.21 48.88 -25.05
CA SER A 236 37.48 48.29 -23.94
C SER A 236 36.34 49.17 -23.42
N VAL A 237 35.14 48.59 -23.31
CA VAL A 237 34.21 48.87 -22.21
C VAL A 237 33.77 47.53 -21.66
N ALA A 238 34.36 47.16 -20.52
CA ALA A 238 34.04 45.97 -19.75
C ALA A 238 32.60 46.05 -19.21
N SER A 239 31.72 45.16 -19.66
CA SER A 239 30.49 44.84 -18.94
C SER A 239 30.77 43.70 -17.97
N VAL A 240 30.78 44.04 -16.70
CA VAL A 240 30.98 43.18 -15.54
C VAL A 240 30.01 41.99 -15.58
N ILE A 241 30.53 40.80 -15.89
CA ILE A 241 29.88 39.53 -15.56
C ILE A 241 30.13 39.34 -14.07
N PRO A 242 29.11 39.25 -13.19
CA PRO A 242 29.37 38.90 -11.81
C PRO A 242 29.92 37.48 -11.79
N ALA A 243 31.12 37.35 -11.23
CA ALA A 243 31.76 36.06 -10.96
C ALA A 243 30.76 35.18 -10.21
N VAL A 244 30.53 33.98 -10.74
CA VAL A 244 29.80 32.92 -10.04
C VAL A 244 30.66 32.57 -8.84
N GLU A 245 30.37 33.20 -7.70
CA GLU A 245 30.95 32.84 -6.42
C GLU A 245 30.65 31.36 -6.19
N SER A 246 31.74 30.65 -5.91
CA SER A 246 31.83 29.28 -5.40
C SER A 246 30.49 28.68 -5.01
N ILE A 247 30.10 27.62 -5.71
CA ILE A 247 29.08 26.67 -5.27
C ILE A 247 29.45 26.31 -3.83
N VAL A 248 28.71 26.87 -2.87
CA VAL A 248 28.77 26.45 -1.48
C VAL A 248 28.32 25.00 -1.51
N THR A 249 29.27 24.08 -1.35
CA THR A 249 28.97 22.70 -1.01
C THR A 249 28.25 22.72 0.32
N VAL A 250 26.92 22.75 0.23
CA VAL A 250 26.02 22.61 1.36
C VAL A 250 26.39 21.27 2.01
N PRO A 251 26.69 21.24 3.32
CA PRO A 251 26.96 19.98 4.00
C PRO A 251 25.77 19.06 3.81
N THR A 252 26.05 17.78 3.61
CA THR A 252 25.14 16.67 3.31
C THR A 252 23.99 16.58 4.32
N GLU A 253 22.97 17.44 4.17
CA GLU A 253 21.67 17.25 4.80
C GLU A 253 21.08 15.99 4.17
N SER A 254 20.78 15.00 5.01
CA SER A 254 20.15 13.77 4.58
C SER A 254 18.84 14.11 3.85
N TYR A 255 18.84 14.06 2.51
CA TYR A 255 17.61 14.19 1.73
C TYR A 255 16.68 13.04 2.15
N GLU A 256 15.74 13.35 3.03
CA GLU A 256 14.62 12.46 3.27
C GLU A 256 13.91 12.27 1.94
N GLN A 257 13.77 11.01 1.54
CA GLN A 257 13.07 10.66 0.31
C GLN A 257 11.58 10.49 0.62
N TYR A 258 10.77 10.99 -0.31
CA TYR A 258 9.32 11.07 -0.18
C TYR A 258 8.71 10.32 -1.36
N ALA A 259 7.80 9.41 -1.09
CA ALA A 259 6.98 8.78 -2.11
C ALA A 259 5.53 8.69 -1.63
N ARG A 260 4.61 8.53 -2.57
CA ARG A 260 3.19 8.36 -2.32
C ARG A 260 2.73 7.07 -2.96
N LEU A 261 2.20 6.19 -2.14
CA LEU A 261 1.49 4.99 -2.57
C LEU A 261 -0.01 5.30 -2.57
N THR A 262 -0.64 5.16 -3.72
CA THR A 262 -2.10 5.27 -3.86
C THR A 262 -2.65 3.92 -4.25
N ILE A 263 -3.60 3.42 -3.49
CA ILE A 263 -4.28 2.13 -3.70
C ILE A 263 -5.77 2.41 -3.86
N ALA A 264 -6.32 2.07 -5.01
CA ALA A 264 -7.75 2.12 -5.27
C ALA A 264 -8.34 0.72 -5.04
N THR A 265 -9.06 0.56 -3.93
CA THR A 265 -9.86 -0.65 -3.66
C THR A 265 -11.21 -0.56 -4.38
N GLN A 266 -12.08 -1.55 -4.19
CA GLN A 266 -13.43 -1.50 -4.76
C GLN A 266 -14.25 -0.33 -4.20
N ALA A 267 -14.11 -0.05 -2.90
CA ALA A 267 -14.93 0.92 -2.17
C ALA A 267 -14.20 2.22 -1.81
N HIS A 268 -12.87 2.20 -1.65
CA HIS A 268 -12.09 3.32 -1.10
C HIS A 268 -10.81 3.60 -1.89
N GLU A 269 -10.46 4.89 -2.00
CA GLU A 269 -9.14 5.35 -2.41
C GLU A 269 -8.29 5.64 -1.17
N ILE A 270 -7.16 4.94 -1.05
CA ILE A 270 -6.26 5.02 0.09
C ILE A 270 -4.95 5.62 -0.41
N VAL A 271 -4.53 6.71 0.22
CA VAL A 271 -3.29 7.42 -0.14
C VAL A 271 -2.39 7.44 1.08
N ILE A 272 -1.20 6.87 0.93
CA ILE A 272 -0.18 6.72 1.97
C ILE A 272 1.09 7.44 1.51
N ASP A 273 1.51 8.44 2.28
CA ASP A 273 2.78 9.12 2.07
C ASP A 273 3.87 8.41 2.86
N ILE A 274 4.97 8.07 2.20
CA ILE A 274 6.14 7.39 2.73
C ILE A 274 7.24 8.44 2.87
N VAL A 275 7.73 8.63 4.09
CA VAL A 275 8.76 9.62 4.43
C VAL A 275 9.87 8.92 5.18
N GLY A 276 11.01 8.71 4.52
CA GLY A 276 12.13 7.97 5.11
C GLY A 276 11.67 6.59 5.58
N SER A 277 11.73 6.33 6.90
CA SER A 277 11.32 5.06 7.48
C SER A 277 9.84 4.94 7.89
N LEU A 278 9.07 6.03 7.78
CA LEU A 278 7.70 6.13 8.31
C LEU A 278 6.67 6.35 7.20
N CYS A 279 5.41 6.05 7.50
CA CYS A 279 4.27 6.22 6.62
C CYS A 279 3.20 7.11 7.28
N LYS A 280 2.46 7.86 6.48
CA LYS A 280 1.37 8.75 6.89
C LYS A 280 0.14 8.50 6.03
N LEU A 281 -1.02 8.40 6.66
CA LEU A 281 -2.29 8.30 5.93
C LEU A 281 -2.73 9.70 5.47
N MET A 282 -2.97 9.86 4.17
CA MET A 282 -3.48 11.11 3.59
C MET A 282 -4.94 11.01 3.18
N LYS A 283 -5.36 9.84 2.68
CA LYS A 283 -6.76 9.52 2.35
C LYS A 283 -7.10 8.10 2.79
N PRO A 284 -8.36 7.80 3.17
CA PRO A 284 -9.55 8.66 3.06
C PRO A 284 -9.67 9.71 4.19
N VAL A 285 -10.13 10.91 3.83
CA VAL A 285 -10.41 11.98 4.80
C VAL A 285 -11.83 11.78 5.35
N SER A 286 -11.93 11.17 6.53
CA SER A 286 -13.20 10.95 7.24
C SER A 286 -12.97 11.10 8.74
N PRO A 287 -13.99 11.52 9.52
CA PRO A 287 -13.87 11.65 10.98
C PRO A 287 -13.43 10.35 11.67
N VAL A 288 -13.69 9.20 11.04
CA VAL A 288 -13.27 7.86 11.51
C VAL A 288 -11.74 7.75 11.61
N PHE A 289 -11.02 8.41 10.69
CA PHE A 289 -9.55 8.34 10.56
C PHE A 289 -8.85 9.59 11.11
N ALA A 290 -9.57 10.52 11.74
CA ALA A 290 -9.04 11.80 12.19
C ALA A 290 -7.82 11.65 13.14
N ASP A 291 -7.79 10.58 13.91
CA ASP A 291 -6.70 10.23 14.84
C ASP A 291 -5.41 9.77 14.15
N MET A 292 -5.48 9.32 12.89
CA MET A 292 -4.33 8.77 12.16
C MET A 292 -3.95 9.56 10.90
N LEU A 293 -4.79 10.49 10.46
CA LEU A 293 -4.50 11.34 9.30
C LEU A 293 -3.25 12.19 9.54
N ASN A 294 -2.31 12.13 8.59
CA ASN A 294 -1.01 12.82 8.62
C ASN A 294 -0.12 12.48 9.83
N VAL A 295 -0.44 11.43 10.59
CA VAL A 295 0.36 10.97 11.73
C VAL A 295 1.45 9.99 11.26
N PRO A 296 2.73 10.27 11.52
CA PRO A 296 3.81 9.38 11.11
C PRO A 296 3.81 8.11 11.96
N MET A 297 3.82 6.94 11.31
CA MET A 297 3.83 5.65 11.97
C MET A 297 4.54 4.59 11.12
N ASN A 298 4.87 3.44 11.73
CA ASN A 298 5.44 2.31 11.01
C ASN A 298 4.42 1.71 10.03
N PRO A 299 4.85 1.17 8.88
CA PRO A 299 3.95 0.63 7.85
C PRO A 299 3.03 -0.47 8.40
N GLY A 300 3.58 -1.42 9.18
CA GLY A 300 2.77 -2.48 9.80
C GLY A 300 1.72 -1.93 10.77
N THR A 301 2.08 -0.94 11.60
CA THR A 301 1.12 -0.29 12.52
C THR A 301 0.02 0.43 11.75
N LEU A 302 0.36 1.13 10.66
CA LEU A 302 -0.60 1.81 9.80
C LEU A 302 -1.63 0.85 9.23
N LEU A 303 -1.17 -0.22 8.58
CA LEU A 303 -2.04 -1.21 7.95
C LEU A 303 -2.90 -1.95 8.99
N ARG A 304 -2.35 -2.24 10.17
CA ARG A 304 -3.09 -2.82 11.30
C ARG A 304 -4.19 -1.90 11.81
N MET A 305 -3.91 -0.61 11.94
CA MET A 305 -4.89 0.39 12.36
C MET A 305 -6.00 0.53 11.32
N LEU A 306 -5.66 0.58 10.02
CA LEU A 306 -6.65 0.56 8.93
C LEU A 306 -7.54 -0.68 9.01
N GLN A 307 -6.97 -1.86 9.24
CA GLN A 307 -7.72 -3.11 9.39
C GLN A 307 -8.70 -3.02 10.58
N ARG A 308 -8.26 -2.55 11.74
CA ARG A 308 -9.13 -2.38 12.93
C ARG A 308 -10.28 -1.41 12.68
N LYS A 309 -10.07 -0.38 11.85
CA LYS A 309 -11.08 0.61 11.47
C LYS A 309 -11.98 0.15 10.31
N GLY A 310 -11.74 -1.02 9.73
CA GLY A 310 -12.63 -1.64 8.73
C GLY A 310 -12.11 -1.69 7.29
N ILE A 311 -10.85 -1.33 7.04
CA ILE A 311 -10.21 -1.41 5.72
C ILE A 311 -9.06 -2.42 5.76
N ASN A 312 -9.21 -3.57 5.09
CA ASN A 312 -8.19 -4.60 5.07
C ASN A 312 -7.25 -4.45 3.86
N LEU A 313 -6.00 -4.06 4.14
CA LEU A 313 -4.90 -4.03 3.16
C LEU A 313 -3.81 -5.06 3.48
N LEU A 314 -4.12 -6.07 4.30
CA LEU A 314 -3.18 -7.13 4.69
C LEU A 314 -3.71 -8.48 4.18
N PRO A 315 -3.54 -8.76 2.87
CA PRO A 315 -3.91 -10.06 2.32
C PRO A 315 -2.96 -11.16 2.81
N ASN A 316 -3.52 -12.31 3.18
CA ASN A 316 -2.75 -13.54 3.38
C ASN A 316 -2.74 -14.38 2.09
N ALA A 317 -1.80 -15.32 1.96
CA ALA A 317 -1.76 -16.23 0.79
C ALA A 317 -3.08 -17.02 0.62
N ALA A 318 -3.70 -17.44 1.73
CA ALA A 318 -5.01 -18.09 1.72
C ALA A 318 -6.14 -17.15 1.25
N ASP A 319 -6.08 -15.85 1.58
CA ASP A 319 -7.07 -14.87 1.14
C ASP A 319 -6.95 -14.64 -0.37
N LEU A 320 -5.71 -14.55 -0.88
CA LEU A 320 -5.41 -14.35 -2.31
C LEU A 320 -5.84 -15.54 -3.16
N ALA A 321 -5.74 -16.77 -2.64
CA ALA A 321 -6.19 -17.97 -3.34
C ALA A 321 -7.72 -18.03 -3.52
N VAL A 322 -8.48 -17.36 -2.64
CA VAL A 322 -9.95 -17.32 -2.67
C VAL A 322 -10.47 -16.06 -3.37
N ALA A 323 -9.65 -15.01 -3.48
CA ALA A 323 -10.03 -13.75 -4.11
C ALA A 323 -10.31 -13.94 -5.61
N ASP A 324 -11.46 -13.43 -6.06
CA ASP A 324 -11.84 -13.50 -7.48
C ASP A 324 -10.90 -12.66 -8.35
N ARG A 325 -10.54 -13.17 -9.54
CA ARG A 325 -9.68 -12.50 -10.54
C ARG A 325 -8.27 -12.15 -10.08
N VAL A 326 -7.75 -12.81 -9.03
CA VAL A 326 -6.36 -12.69 -8.59
C VAL A 326 -5.64 -14.01 -8.83
N THR A 327 -4.55 -13.96 -9.61
CA THR A 327 -3.64 -15.11 -9.73
C THR A 327 -2.59 -15.01 -8.64
N LEU A 328 -2.47 -16.03 -7.77
CA LEU A 328 -1.36 -16.11 -6.83
C LEU A 328 -0.05 -16.19 -7.62
N LYS A 329 0.85 -15.23 -7.38
CA LYS A 329 2.17 -15.20 -8.01
C LYS A 329 3.17 -15.98 -7.18
N ASP A 330 4.24 -16.44 -7.83
CA ASP A 330 5.35 -17.05 -7.14
C ASP A 330 5.94 -16.07 -6.10
N PRO A 331 6.11 -16.47 -4.82
CA PRO A 331 6.60 -15.57 -3.79
C PRO A 331 7.99 -14.99 -4.06
N THR A 332 8.86 -15.75 -4.73
CA THR A 332 10.22 -15.29 -5.05
C THR A 332 10.19 -14.26 -6.18
N LEU A 333 9.33 -14.47 -7.18
CA LEU A 333 9.07 -13.47 -8.22
C LEU A 333 8.52 -12.17 -7.61
N GLU A 334 7.48 -12.28 -6.78
CA GLU A 334 6.80 -11.15 -6.15
C GLU A 334 7.78 -10.30 -5.33
N ASP A 335 8.50 -10.91 -4.38
CA ASP A 335 9.42 -10.20 -3.48
C ASP A 335 10.54 -9.47 -4.25
N ASN A 336 11.16 -10.12 -5.24
CA ASN A 336 12.22 -9.50 -6.04
C ASN A 336 11.70 -8.36 -6.92
N VAL A 337 10.51 -8.53 -7.51
CA VAL A 337 9.88 -7.48 -8.29
C VAL A 337 9.59 -6.25 -7.42
N LEU A 338 9.00 -6.46 -6.23
CA LEU A 338 8.73 -5.38 -5.29
C LEU A 338 10.02 -4.73 -4.76
N LEU A 339 11.10 -5.50 -4.59
CA LEU A 339 12.41 -4.97 -4.23
C LEU A 339 12.97 -4.04 -5.31
N GLN A 340 12.82 -4.41 -6.58
CA GLN A 340 13.21 -3.57 -7.72
C GLN A 340 12.25 -2.38 -7.89
N VAL A 341 10.98 -2.46 -7.51
CA VAL A 341 10.11 -1.27 -7.46
C VAL A 341 10.58 -0.32 -6.35
N ALA A 342 10.89 -0.86 -5.16
CA ALA A 342 11.32 -0.08 -4.01
C ALA A 342 12.66 0.67 -4.23
N ARG A 343 13.62 0.05 -4.93
CA ARG A 343 14.89 0.67 -5.32
C ARG A 343 14.71 1.87 -6.27
N GLY A 344 13.58 1.94 -6.99
CA GLY A 344 13.32 2.93 -8.04
C GLY A 344 12.33 4.00 -7.62
N ALA A 345 11.73 3.85 -6.43
CA ALA A 345 10.67 4.70 -5.91
C ALA A 345 11.07 6.18 -5.74
N SER A 346 12.37 6.50 -5.74
CA SER A 346 12.88 7.87 -5.66
C SER A 346 12.88 8.61 -7.01
N ALA A 347 12.88 7.89 -8.14
CA ALA A 347 13.08 8.47 -9.47
C ALA A 347 11.96 8.12 -10.46
N PHE A 348 11.33 6.96 -10.29
CA PHE A 348 10.33 6.44 -11.22
C PHE A 348 8.95 6.35 -10.57
N GLU A 349 7.94 6.46 -11.41
CA GLU A 349 6.55 6.21 -11.07
C GLU A 349 6.14 4.84 -11.59
N PHE A 350 5.57 4.03 -10.70
CA PHE A 350 5.13 2.67 -10.97
C PHE A 350 3.62 2.57 -10.86
N THR A 351 2.99 1.76 -11.71
CA THR A 351 1.57 1.45 -11.59
C THR A 351 1.24 0.02 -12.02
N SER A 352 0.14 -0.51 -11.50
CA SER A 352 -0.40 -1.82 -11.85
C SER A 352 -0.66 -1.94 -13.35
N SER A 353 -0.28 -3.07 -13.92
CA SER A 353 -0.72 -3.45 -15.26
C SER A 353 -2.03 -4.25 -15.21
N ALA A 354 -2.96 -3.91 -16.11
CA ALA A 354 -4.19 -4.69 -16.30
C ALA A 354 -3.92 -6.12 -16.81
N TRP A 355 -2.75 -6.39 -17.40
CA TRP A 355 -2.43 -7.72 -17.94
C TRP A 355 -2.07 -8.75 -16.88
N ASN A 356 -1.85 -8.33 -15.63
CA ASN A 356 -1.52 -9.27 -14.55
C ASN A 356 -2.61 -10.33 -14.33
N GLN A 357 -3.86 -10.04 -14.73
CA GLN A 357 -4.98 -10.98 -14.75
C GLN A 357 -4.87 -12.08 -15.83
N THR A 358 -4.09 -11.83 -16.89
CA THR A 358 -3.87 -12.77 -18.01
C THR A 358 -2.55 -13.53 -17.93
N LEU A 359 -1.62 -13.06 -17.09
CA LEU A 359 -0.29 -13.64 -16.93
C LEU A 359 -0.30 -14.80 -15.93
N ASN A 360 0.61 -15.77 -16.12
CA ASN A 360 0.74 -16.94 -15.24
C ASN A 360 1.39 -16.59 -13.88
N GLU A 361 1.51 -17.56 -12.99
CA GLU A 361 2.08 -17.40 -11.63
C GLU A 361 3.55 -16.93 -11.62
N SER A 362 4.32 -17.29 -12.65
CA SER A 362 5.75 -16.98 -12.79
C SER A 362 6.03 -15.76 -13.69
N GLN A 363 4.99 -14.99 -14.03
CA GLN A 363 5.08 -13.80 -14.87
C GLN A 363 4.33 -12.62 -14.24
N SER A 364 4.90 -11.43 -14.40
CA SER A 364 4.31 -10.17 -13.93
C SER A 364 4.61 -9.03 -14.90
N GLY A 365 3.69 -8.08 -15.00
CA GLY A 365 3.83 -6.86 -15.77
C GLY A 365 3.73 -5.64 -14.88
N ILE A 366 4.66 -4.70 -15.04
CA ILE A 366 4.66 -3.41 -14.35
C ILE A 366 4.75 -2.29 -15.38
N LEU A 367 3.98 -1.23 -15.14
CA LEU A 367 4.09 0.00 -15.89
C LEU A 367 5.01 0.98 -15.15
N VAL A 368 6.02 1.51 -15.84
CA VAL A 368 7.05 2.38 -15.29
C VAL A 368 7.18 3.64 -16.13
N ARG A 369 7.31 4.80 -15.51
CA ARG A 369 7.75 6.03 -16.19
C ARG A 369 8.73 6.80 -15.32
N GLU A 370 9.57 7.61 -15.93
CA GLU A 370 10.36 8.58 -15.16
C GLU A 370 9.44 9.61 -14.51
N SER A 371 9.71 9.98 -13.26
CA SER A 371 8.89 10.96 -12.56
C SER A 371 9.12 12.37 -13.06
N ASN A 372 8.02 13.07 -13.33
CA ASN A 372 8.03 14.47 -13.73
C ASN A 372 8.19 15.43 -12.56
N VAL A 373 8.19 14.93 -11.33
CA VAL A 373 8.25 15.74 -10.10
C VAL A 373 9.52 16.58 -10.04
N TYR A 374 10.59 16.15 -10.70
CA TYR A 374 11.87 16.84 -10.70
C TYR A 374 12.25 17.45 -12.06
N ALA A 375 11.38 17.32 -13.06
CA ALA A 375 11.66 17.88 -14.37
C ALA A 375 11.40 19.39 -14.35
N CYS A 376 12.39 20.20 -14.75
CA CYS A 376 12.23 21.65 -14.90
C CYS A 376 11.22 22.02 -15.99
N PHE A 377 10.91 21.09 -16.90
CA PHE A 377 9.91 21.22 -17.94
C PHE A 377 8.99 19.99 -17.91
N PRO A 378 7.65 20.15 -17.94
CA PRO A 378 6.74 19.02 -17.97
C PRO A 378 6.88 18.28 -19.30
N GLN A 379 7.70 17.23 -19.33
CA GLN A 379 7.70 16.25 -20.41
C GLN A 379 6.63 15.21 -20.09
N VAL A 380 5.71 14.95 -21.02
CA VAL A 380 4.74 13.87 -20.86
C VAL A 380 5.45 12.57 -21.23
N ASN A 381 6.18 11.98 -20.27
CA ASN A 381 6.73 10.65 -20.43
C ASN A 381 5.58 9.64 -20.34
N GLU A 382 5.41 8.87 -21.41
CA GLU A 382 4.47 7.74 -21.47
C GLU A 382 4.95 6.61 -20.56
N PHE A 383 4.01 5.83 -20.01
CA PHE A 383 4.30 4.63 -19.26
C PHE A 383 4.85 3.54 -20.18
N GLU A 384 5.88 2.88 -19.69
CA GLU A 384 6.50 1.74 -20.34
C GLU A 384 6.11 0.46 -19.64
N CYS A 385 5.75 -0.57 -20.39
CA CYS A 385 5.57 -1.88 -19.81
C CYS A 385 6.88 -2.63 -19.73
N VAL A 386 7.29 -2.92 -18.50
CA VAL A 386 8.30 -3.92 -18.20
C VAL A 386 7.60 -5.23 -17.88
N PHE A 387 7.93 -6.24 -18.67
CA PHE A 387 7.54 -7.62 -18.45
C PHE A 387 8.62 -8.35 -17.67
N VAL A 388 8.21 -9.09 -16.64
CA VAL A 388 9.07 -9.87 -15.77
C VAL A 388 8.65 -11.33 -15.86
N GLU A 389 9.61 -12.21 -16.14
CA GLU A 389 9.43 -13.66 -16.16
C GLU A 389 10.54 -14.35 -15.37
N MET A 390 10.22 -15.48 -14.74
CA MET A 390 11.26 -16.36 -14.23
C MET A 390 12.06 -16.97 -15.39
N ASP A 391 13.37 -17.09 -15.23
CA ASP A 391 14.27 -17.53 -16.28
C ASP A 391 13.98 -18.98 -16.69
N VAL A 392 13.62 -19.85 -15.74
CA VAL A 392 13.21 -21.26 -15.97
C VAL A 392 12.10 -21.42 -17.00
N ILE A 393 11.20 -20.43 -17.15
CA ILE A 393 10.10 -20.45 -18.12
C ILE A 393 10.35 -19.53 -19.31
N SER A 394 11.48 -18.82 -19.32
CA SER A 394 11.80 -17.87 -20.36
C SER A 394 12.11 -18.58 -21.68
N LYS A 395 11.73 -17.96 -22.81
CA LYS A 395 12.07 -18.50 -24.14
C LYS A 395 13.58 -18.65 -24.36
N SER A 396 14.39 -17.80 -23.71
CA SER A 396 15.85 -17.88 -23.77
C SER A 396 16.35 -19.18 -23.13
N TYR A 397 15.88 -19.49 -21.92
CA TYR A 397 16.25 -20.72 -21.23
C TYR A 397 15.77 -21.97 -21.97
N LEU A 398 14.53 -21.95 -22.50
CA LEU A 398 13.98 -23.07 -23.28
C LEU A 398 14.79 -23.36 -24.56
N ASN A 399 15.38 -22.33 -25.18
CA ASN A 399 16.14 -22.48 -26.40
C ASN A 399 17.61 -22.86 -26.16
N THR A 400 18.16 -22.53 -24.99
CA THR A 400 19.56 -22.80 -24.62
C THR A 400 19.68 -23.31 -23.17
N PRO A 401 19.12 -24.49 -22.84
CA PRO A 401 19.15 -25.02 -21.47
C PRO A 401 20.56 -25.38 -20.99
N GLU A 402 21.50 -25.62 -21.92
CA GLU A 402 22.89 -25.99 -21.65
C GLU A 402 23.70 -24.90 -20.94
N LEU A 403 23.28 -23.64 -21.03
CA LEU A 403 23.96 -22.50 -20.38
C LEU A 403 23.59 -22.34 -18.90
N GLY A 404 22.63 -23.13 -18.39
CA GLY A 404 22.13 -23.02 -17.03
C GLY A 404 21.26 -21.77 -16.81
N LEU A 405 20.92 -21.51 -15.55
CA LEU A 405 20.10 -20.35 -15.17
C LEU A 405 20.92 -19.06 -15.22
N ALA A 406 20.26 -17.97 -15.62
CA ALA A 406 20.86 -16.67 -15.70
C ALA A 406 21.39 -16.22 -14.31
N PRO A 407 22.61 -15.67 -14.24
CA PRO A 407 23.21 -15.24 -12.97
C PRO A 407 22.46 -14.02 -12.44
N GLY A 408 21.66 -14.17 -11.39
CA GLY A 408 20.92 -13.07 -10.79
C GLY A 408 20.09 -13.51 -9.59
N PRO A 409 19.60 -12.56 -8.76
CA PRO A 409 18.72 -12.88 -7.65
C PRO A 409 17.44 -13.55 -8.17
N ALA A 410 17.23 -14.80 -7.77
CA ALA A 410 16.08 -15.64 -8.13
C ALA A 410 15.88 -15.97 -9.63
N GLY A 411 16.89 -15.76 -10.48
CA GLY A 411 16.81 -16.09 -11.91
C GLY A 411 15.64 -15.38 -12.59
N LEU A 412 15.53 -14.06 -12.42
CA LEU A 412 14.47 -13.26 -13.05
C LEU A 412 14.99 -12.51 -14.27
N LYS A 413 14.08 -12.27 -15.20
CA LYS A 413 14.36 -11.62 -16.47
C LYS A 413 13.36 -10.50 -16.72
N TYR A 414 13.89 -9.31 -16.95
CA TYR A 414 13.17 -8.06 -17.17
C TYR A 414 13.30 -7.67 -18.64
N THR A 415 12.18 -7.48 -19.32
CA THR A 415 12.15 -7.14 -20.75
C THR A 415 11.17 -6.00 -20.99
N LEU A 416 11.60 -4.98 -21.73
CA LEU A 416 10.69 -3.96 -22.23
C LEU A 416 9.84 -4.52 -23.36
N VAL A 417 8.53 -4.55 -23.14
CA VAL A 417 7.57 -5.11 -24.11
C VAL A 417 6.74 -4.02 -24.76
N SER A 418 6.17 -4.39 -25.91
CA SER A 418 5.26 -3.53 -26.66
C SER A 418 3.84 -3.66 -26.09
N GLY A 419 3.64 -3.21 -24.85
CA GLY A 419 2.34 -3.20 -24.18
C GLY A 419 1.97 -1.80 -23.72
N TYR A 420 0.78 -1.32 -24.11
CA TYR A 420 0.12 -0.02 -23.81
C TYR A 420 1.06 1.22 -23.76
N GLU A 421 0.76 2.18 -24.63
CA GLU A 421 1.44 3.49 -24.84
C GLU A 421 2.53 3.50 -25.94
N TYR A 422 2.07 3.18 -27.15
CA TYR A 422 2.47 3.83 -28.40
C TYR A 422 1.18 4.11 -29.20
N GLY A 423 0.63 5.33 -29.09
CA GLY A 423 -0.51 5.77 -29.90
C GLY A 423 -1.86 5.05 -29.67
N ARG A 424 -2.83 5.32 -30.56
CA ARG A 424 -4.27 5.02 -30.43
C ARG A 424 -4.69 3.53 -30.43
N ARG A 425 -3.79 2.54 -30.24
CA ARG A 425 -4.13 1.11 -30.33
C ARG A 425 -3.89 0.34 -29.04
N LYS A 426 -4.97 -0.27 -28.53
CA LYS A 426 -5.03 -1.14 -27.35
C LYS A 426 -4.68 -2.59 -27.70
N ILE A 427 -3.45 -2.86 -28.17
CA ILE A 427 -3.03 -4.25 -28.42
C ILE A 427 -1.89 -4.59 -27.46
N PHE A 428 -2.11 -5.61 -26.63
CA PHE A 428 -1.06 -6.17 -25.79
C PHE A 428 -0.18 -7.08 -26.61
N SER A 429 1.13 -6.89 -26.52
CA SER A 429 2.11 -7.78 -27.13
C SER A 429 3.21 -8.08 -26.13
N LEU A 430 3.39 -9.37 -25.84
CA LEU A 430 4.56 -9.90 -25.13
C LEU A 430 5.83 -9.87 -26.00
N VAL A 431 5.73 -9.34 -27.22
CA VAL A 431 6.89 -9.20 -28.10
C VAL A 431 7.80 -8.10 -27.52
N PRO A 432 9.07 -8.43 -27.24
CA PRO A 432 10.07 -7.45 -26.85
C PRO A 432 10.11 -6.32 -27.88
N ARG A 433 10.33 -5.09 -27.43
CA ARG A 433 10.50 -3.99 -28.38
C ARG A 433 11.69 -4.26 -29.31
N PRO A 434 11.65 -3.82 -30.58
CA PRO A 434 12.76 -4.02 -31.51
C PRO A 434 14.08 -3.46 -30.96
N GLY A 435 15.10 -4.31 -30.86
CA GLY A 435 16.42 -3.94 -30.36
C GLY A 435 16.58 -3.94 -28.84
N GLU A 436 15.52 -4.28 -28.08
CA GLU A 436 15.63 -4.47 -26.63
C GLU A 436 16.14 -5.86 -26.28
N ILE A 437 17.03 -5.89 -25.29
CA ILE A 437 17.64 -7.11 -24.77
C ILE A 437 17.03 -7.36 -23.38
N PRO A 438 16.75 -8.61 -23.03
CA PRO A 438 16.36 -8.91 -21.66
C PRO A 438 17.49 -8.69 -20.66
N HIS A 439 17.14 -8.21 -19.47
CA HIS A 439 18.07 -7.85 -18.42
C HIS A 439 17.74 -8.54 -17.09
N LEU A 440 18.72 -8.57 -16.19
CA LEU A 440 18.59 -9.18 -14.85
C LEU A 440 18.00 -8.24 -13.79
N ASP A 441 17.94 -6.95 -14.10
CA ASP A 441 17.43 -5.91 -13.23
C ASP A 441 16.43 -5.04 -13.99
N LEU A 442 15.45 -4.51 -13.27
CA LEU A 442 14.42 -3.61 -13.79
C LEU A 442 14.98 -2.35 -14.45
N TYR A 443 16.19 -1.93 -14.05
CA TYR A 443 16.75 -0.62 -14.43
C TYR A 443 17.59 -0.60 -15.68
N ARG A 444 18.27 -1.70 -15.99
CA ARG A 444 19.09 -1.78 -17.21
C ARG A 444 18.27 -1.53 -18.49
N PRO A 445 17.04 -2.06 -18.64
CA PRO A 445 16.19 -1.69 -19.77
C PRO A 445 15.87 -0.19 -19.80
N LEU A 446 15.73 0.44 -18.63
CA LEU A 446 15.35 1.84 -18.51
C LEU A 446 16.53 2.81 -18.67
N GLU A 447 17.78 2.35 -18.58
CA GLU A 447 18.98 3.20 -18.57
C GLU A 447 19.11 4.09 -19.81
N LYS A 448 18.74 3.57 -20.99
CA LYS A 448 18.78 4.35 -22.24
C LYS A 448 17.73 5.46 -22.32
N ARG A 449 16.70 5.39 -21.47
CA ARG A 449 15.52 6.26 -21.51
C ARG A 449 15.41 7.18 -20.31
N ALA A 450 15.97 6.77 -19.18
CA ALA A 450 16.05 7.57 -17.98
C ALA A 450 17.06 8.70 -18.16
N THR A 451 16.70 9.91 -17.72
CA THR A 451 17.66 11.00 -17.62
C THR A 451 18.80 10.65 -16.65
N TRP A 452 19.96 11.28 -16.84
CA TRP A 452 21.09 11.12 -15.93
C TRP A 452 20.72 11.46 -14.48
N ASP A 453 19.89 12.50 -14.26
CA ASP A 453 19.39 12.87 -12.93
C ASP A 453 18.55 11.76 -12.28
N ALA A 454 17.68 11.09 -13.05
CA ALA A 454 16.92 9.95 -12.56
C ALA A 454 17.82 8.77 -12.17
N GLN A 455 18.87 8.52 -12.96
CA GLN A 455 19.84 7.47 -12.67
C GLN A 455 20.62 7.75 -11.38
N GLU A 456 21.08 8.99 -11.18
CA GLU A 456 21.81 9.37 -9.97
C GLU A 456 20.92 9.30 -8.71
N ARG A 457 19.64 9.71 -8.80
CA ARG A 457 18.68 9.57 -7.69
C ARG A 457 18.41 8.13 -7.28
N MET A 458 18.44 7.23 -8.24
CA MET A 458 18.27 5.80 -7.99
C MET A 458 19.52 5.22 -7.31
N LYS A 459 20.72 5.58 -7.77
CA LYS A 459 21.99 5.18 -7.12
C LYS A 459 22.10 5.73 -5.70
N GLY A 460 21.63 6.95 -5.48
CA GLY A 460 21.63 7.65 -4.19
C GLY A 460 20.46 7.30 -3.28
N ILE A 461 19.72 6.20 -3.52
CA ILE A 461 18.55 5.87 -2.69
C ILE A 461 18.94 5.56 -1.24
N ASN A 462 18.17 6.12 -0.30
CA ASN A 462 18.35 5.84 1.11
C ASN A 462 17.88 4.41 1.41
N GLN A 463 18.79 3.58 1.92
CA GLN A 463 18.49 2.17 2.22
C GLN A 463 17.33 2.00 3.22
N ARG A 464 17.15 2.92 4.17
CA ARG A 464 16.03 2.86 5.12
C ARG A 464 14.70 3.12 4.41
N PHE A 465 14.68 4.11 3.51
CA PHE A 465 13.51 4.41 2.69
C PHE A 465 13.15 3.24 1.77
N GLN A 466 14.14 2.69 1.06
CA GLN A 466 13.98 1.51 0.23
C GLN A 466 13.38 0.34 1.03
N LYS A 467 13.90 0.05 2.23
CA LYS A 467 13.38 -1.01 3.11
C LYS A 467 11.94 -0.75 3.55
N THR A 468 11.57 0.50 3.83
CA THR A 468 10.20 0.85 4.22
C THR A 468 9.23 0.71 3.05
N VAL A 469 9.61 1.18 1.85
CA VAL A 469 8.81 0.99 0.63
C VAL A 469 8.63 -0.50 0.35
N HIS A 470 9.72 -1.27 0.40
CA HIS A 470 9.68 -2.72 0.22
C HIS A 470 8.76 -3.40 1.23
N THR A 471 8.92 -3.11 2.52
CA THR A 471 8.08 -3.67 3.59
C THR A 471 6.60 -3.31 3.39
N LEU A 472 6.31 -2.07 3.00
CA LEU A 472 4.93 -1.65 2.76
C LEU A 472 4.32 -2.41 1.58
N LEU A 473 5.05 -2.51 0.47
CA LEU A 473 4.59 -3.22 -0.73
C LEU A 473 4.45 -4.72 -0.46
N SER A 474 5.37 -5.34 0.27
CA SER A 474 5.31 -6.78 0.58
C SER A 474 4.17 -7.15 1.53
N LEU A 475 3.78 -6.23 2.42
CA LEU A 475 2.60 -6.40 3.27
C LEU A 475 1.28 -6.20 2.51
N VAL A 476 1.24 -5.23 1.59
CA VAL A 476 0.02 -4.91 0.83
C VAL A 476 -0.22 -5.88 -0.33
N LYS A 477 0.85 -6.39 -0.95
CA LYS A 477 0.83 -7.25 -2.15
C LYS A 477 -0.05 -6.66 -3.28
N PRO A 478 0.32 -5.48 -3.80
CA PRO A 478 -0.56 -4.66 -4.63
C PRO A 478 -0.74 -5.13 -6.07
#